data_AF-A0A7I8MT43-F1
#
_entry.id   AF-A0A7I8MT43-F1
#
_cell.length_a   1.000
_cell.length_b   1.000
_cell.length_c   1.000
_cell.angle_alpha   90.00
_cell.angle_beta   90.00
_cell.angle_gamma   90.00
#
_symmetry.space_group_name_H-M   'P 1'
#
loop_
_entity.id
_entity.type
_entity.pdbx_description
1 polymer ?
#
loop_
_entity_poly.entity_id
_entity_poly.type
_entity_poly.pdbx_seq_one_letter_code
_entity_poly.pdbx_strand_id
1 'polypeptide(L)'
;MITLDLKTERGWLRKLNPIFGAGFWVKAAVGLSIRDVLCRQLGVADDYLDNRVQTLFLDGKPVDDVDRAIVPDGGVLTLSAAMPGLVGATFRKGGHLAPMRGSITCAAEDETCELDGRVKIKLFNVVARELSPGFLGMGIIISGQPECQFFEGRSTKFWNGCQAAKLDGRNIDIEQLRELSFEFEEMGLTVIEDSAEASP
;
A
#
# COMPACT_ATOMS: atom_id res chain seq x y z
N MET A 1 -4.27 -4.17 18.89
CA MET A 1 -3.37 -3.91 17.75
C MET A 1 -2.05 -3.44 18.31
N ILE A 2 -0.97 -4.16 17.99
CA ILE A 2 0.39 -3.73 18.35
C ILE A 2 0.92 -2.73 17.32
N THR A 3 1.89 -1.91 17.70
CA THR A 3 2.52 -0.93 16.80
C THR A 3 4.02 -1.10 16.76
N LEU A 4 4.59 -1.12 15.57
CA LEU A 4 6.01 -1.21 15.31
C LEU A 4 6.46 -0.01 14.50
N ASP A 5 7.28 0.84 15.10
CA ASP A 5 7.93 1.96 14.41
C ASP A 5 9.39 1.62 14.18
N LEU A 6 9.84 1.69 12.93
CA LEU A 6 11.22 1.44 12.55
C LEU A 6 11.86 2.70 11.98
N LYS A 7 13.04 3.04 12.48
CA LYS A 7 13.95 3.96 11.80
C LYS A 7 15.01 3.16 11.07
N THR A 8 15.17 3.40 9.77
CA THR A 8 16.00 2.55 8.91
C THR A 8 16.95 3.35 8.01
N GLU A 9 18.00 2.67 7.54
CA GLU A 9 18.88 3.19 6.52
C GLU A 9 18.18 3.30 5.16
N ARG A 10 18.74 4.13 4.28
CA ARG A 10 18.20 4.33 2.93
C ARG A 10 18.22 3.05 2.10
N GLY A 11 17.12 2.79 1.40
CA GLY A 11 16.96 1.62 0.53
C GLY A 11 16.53 0.36 1.27
N TRP A 12 16.39 0.42 2.60
CA TRP A 12 15.89 -0.70 3.40
C TRP A 12 14.43 -1.03 3.06
N LEU A 13 13.61 -0.03 2.71
CA LEU A 13 12.20 -0.22 2.36
C LEU A 13 11.96 -1.25 1.25
N ARG A 14 12.93 -1.41 0.34
CA ARG A 14 12.87 -2.41 -0.74
C ARG A 14 12.76 -3.84 -0.20
N LYS A 15 13.23 -4.09 1.02
CA LYS A 15 13.14 -5.39 1.68
C LYS A 15 11.69 -5.73 2.04
N LEU A 16 10.79 -4.75 2.18
CA LEU A 16 9.37 -4.92 2.51
C LEU A 16 8.45 -5.24 1.32
N ASN A 17 9.00 -5.40 0.11
CA ASN A 17 8.20 -5.66 -1.10
C ASN A 17 7.08 -6.72 -0.98
N PRO A 18 7.28 -7.86 -0.29
CA PRO A 18 6.21 -8.85 -0.12
C PRO A 18 4.95 -8.30 0.57
N ILE A 19 5.11 -7.36 1.52
CA ILE A 19 3.99 -6.73 2.24
C ILE A 19 3.09 -5.98 1.25
N PHE A 20 3.67 -5.25 0.30
CA PHE A 20 2.89 -4.42 -0.63
C PHE A 20 2.07 -5.25 -1.62
N GLY A 21 2.54 -6.45 -2.01
CA GLY A 21 1.80 -7.37 -2.85
C GLY A 21 0.67 -8.09 -2.12
N ALA A 22 0.89 -8.51 -0.87
CA ALA A 22 -0.15 -9.07 0.00
C ALA A 22 -1.23 -8.02 0.35
N GLY A 23 -0.80 -6.77 0.44
CA GLY A 23 -1.62 -5.59 0.68
C GLY A 23 -1.70 -5.22 2.15
N PHE A 24 -1.86 -3.93 2.40
CA PHE A 24 -1.93 -3.33 3.71
C PHE A 24 -3.16 -2.45 3.82
N TRP A 25 -3.66 -2.27 5.04
CA TRP A 25 -4.78 -1.41 5.34
C TRP A 25 -4.33 -0.01 5.69
N VAL A 26 -5.10 0.98 5.25
CA VAL A 26 -4.99 2.37 5.69
C VAL A 26 -6.37 2.85 6.14
N LYS A 27 -6.39 3.68 7.19
CA LYS A 27 -7.61 4.38 7.59
C LYS A 27 -7.87 5.51 6.60
N ALA A 28 -9.10 5.63 6.15
CA ALA A 28 -9.52 6.65 5.20
C ALA A 28 -11.02 6.89 5.34
N ALA A 29 -11.46 8.08 4.96
CA ALA A 29 -12.86 8.32 4.67
C ALA A 29 -13.22 7.59 3.35
N VAL A 30 -14.20 6.71 3.42
CA VAL A 30 -14.71 5.87 2.32
C VAL A 30 -16.10 6.34 1.89
N GLY A 31 -16.67 5.71 0.86
CA GLY A 31 -17.86 6.22 0.16
C GLY A 31 -17.55 7.43 -0.73
N LEU A 32 -16.27 7.62 -1.06
CA LEU A 32 -15.75 8.67 -1.93
C LEU A 32 -15.13 8.07 -3.19
N SER A 33 -14.85 8.91 -4.19
CA SER A 33 -14.17 8.47 -5.41
C SER A 33 -12.77 7.95 -5.11
N ILE A 34 -12.24 7.09 -5.98
CA ILE A 34 -10.84 6.63 -5.88
C ILE A 34 -9.86 7.80 -5.90
N ARG A 35 -10.13 8.86 -6.68
CA ARG A 35 -9.29 10.06 -6.69
C ARG A 35 -9.30 10.75 -5.33
N ASP A 36 -10.45 10.90 -4.70
CA ASP A 36 -10.53 11.56 -3.39
C ASP A 36 -9.79 10.75 -2.33
N VAL A 37 -9.99 9.43 -2.30
CA VAL A 37 -9.27 8.54 -1.36
C VAL A 37 -7.76 8.58 -1.61
N LEU A 38 -7.30 8.35 -2.84
CA LEU A 38 -5.86 8.25 -3.11
C LEU A 38 -5.14 9.60 -3.08
N CYS A 39 -5.72 10.63 -3.72
CA CYS A 39 -5.02 11.89 -3.94
C CYS A 39 -5.27 12.91 -2.84
N ARG A 40 -6.52 13.05 -2.38
CA ARG A 40 -6.86 14.08 -1.39
C ARG A 40 -6.54 13.62 0.03
N GLN A 41 -6.73 12.33 0.34
CA GLN A 41 -6.46 11.81 1.68
C GLN A 41 -5.09 11.14 1.82
N LEU A 42 -4.73 10.26 0.89
CA LEU A 42 -3.52 9.43 0.99
C LEU A 42 -2.28 10.03 0.30
N GLY A 43 -2.40 11.25 -0.23
CA GLY A 43 -1.27 12.04 -0.75
C GLY A 43 -0.64 11.53 -2.05
N VAL A 44 -1.34 10.68 -2.81
CA VAL A 44 -0.90 10.29 -4.16
C VAL A 44 -1.09 11.48 -5.10
N ALA A 45 -0.03 11.93 -5.78
CA ALA A 45 -0.17 13.05 -6.70
C ALA A 45 -1.12 12.72 -7.85
N ASP A 46 -1.97 13.69 -8.27
CA ASP A 46 -2.94 13.49 -9.36
C ASP A 46 -2.26 13.05 -10.65
N ASP A 47 -1.16 13.71 -11.02
CA ASP A 47 -0.37 13.40 -12.21
C ASP A 47 0.24 12.00 -12.16
N TYR A 48 0.59 11.52 -10.96
CA TYR A 48 1.03 10.15 -10.75
C TYR A 48 -0.13 9.16 -10.97
N LEU A 49 -1.30 9.41 -10.39
CA LEU A 49 -2.47 8.55 -10.57
C LEU A 49 -2.88 8.47 -12.05
N ASP A 50 -2.82 9.58 -12.77
CA ASP A 50 -3.26 9.66 -14.16
C ASP A 50 -2.25 9.08 -15.16
N ASN A 51 -0.95 9.28 -14.92
CA ASN A 51 0.09 8.95 -15.90
C ASN A 51 0.95 7.74 -15.52
N ARG A 52 1.15 7.48 -14.22
CA ARG A 52 2.00 6.39 -13.73
C ARG A 52 1.21 5.14 -13.41
N VAL A 53 -0.01 5.25 -12.86
CA VAL A 53 -0.86 4.09 -12.59
C VAL A 53 -1.66 3.71 -13.84
N GLN A 54 -1.20 2.69 -14.57
CA GLN A 54 -1.89 2.23 -15.79
C GLN A 54 -2.87 1.09 -15.55
N THR A 55 -2.80 0.41 -14.42
CA THR A 55 -3.78 -0.61 -14.06
C THR A 55 -4.24 -0.39 -12.63
N LEU A 56 -5.55 -0.23 -12.50
CA LEU A 56 -6.24 -0.05 -11.23
C LEU A 56 -7.38 -1.05 -11.13
N PHE A 57 -7.47 -1.76 -10.01
CA PHE A 57 -8.62 -2.58 -9.68
C PHE A 57 -9.23 -2.13 -8.36
N LEU A 58 -10.56 -2.19 -8.28
CA LEU A 58 -11.34 -2.11 -7.04
C LEU A 58 -12.03 -3.46 -6.86
N ASP A 59 -11.76 -4.14 -5.75
CA ASP A 59 -12.32 -5.47 -5.43
C ASP A 59 -12.13 -6.50 -6.56
N GLY A 60 -10.96 -6.43 -7.21
CA GLY A 60 -10.58 -7.31 -8.32
C GLY A 60 -11.22 -6.96 -9.66
N LYS A 61 -12.07 -5.92 -9.72
CA LYS A 61 -12.66 -5.42 -10.96
C LYS A 61 -11.87 -4.23 -11.50
N PRO A 62 -11.56 -4.18 -12.81
CA PRO A 62 -10.80 -3.10 -13.39
C PRO A 62 -11.59 -1.79 -13.32
N VAL A 63 -10.88 -0.68 -13.10
CA VAL A 63 -11.47 0.66 -13.05
C VAL A 63 -10.85 1.53 -14.15
N ASP A 64 -11.71 2.10 -14.98
CA ASP A 64 -11.31 3.03 -16.04
C ASP A 64 -11.51 4.50 -15.64
N ASP A 65 -12.51 4.80 -14.82
CA ASP A 65 -12.83 6.14 -14.34
C ASP A 65 -12.68 6.22 -12.81
N VAL A 66 -11.58 6.85 -12.37
CA VAL A 66 -11.22 6.98 -10.94
C VAL A 66 -11.99 8.09 -10.23
N ASP A 67 -12.66 8.95 -10.98
CA ASP A 67 -13.47 10.05 -10.48
C ASP A 67 -14.91 9.59 -10.20
N ARG A 68 -15.33 8.46 -10.78
CA ARG A 68 -16.67 7.87 -10.59
C ARG A 68 -16.71 6.61 -9.75
N ALA A 69 -15.63 5.82 -9.72
CA ALA A 69 -15.60 4.60 -8.93
C ALA A 69 -15.54 4.93 -7.44
N ILE A 70 -16.53 4.47 -6.67
CA ILE A 70 -16.64 4.72 -5.24
C ILE A 70 -15.95 3.61 -4.46
N VAL A 71 -15.11 3.99 -3.50
CA VAL A 71 -14.42 3.05 -2.61
C VAL A 71 -15.32 2.72 -1.42
N PRO A 72 -15.80 1.48 -1.25
CA PRO A 72 -16.57 1.08 -0.08
C PRO A 72 -15.66 0.88 1.14
N ASP A 73 -16.25 0.84 2.33
CA ASP A 73 -15.52 0.36 3.51
C ASP A 73 -15.06 -1.09 3.31
N GLY A 74 -13.81 -1.37 3.66
CA GLY A 74 -13.18 -2.67 3.44
C GLY A 74 -12.74 -2.94 2.00
N GLY A 75 -12.96 -1.99 1.07
CA GLY A 75 -12.61 -2.15 -0.34
C GLY A 75 -11.11 -2.40 -0.57
N VAL A 76 -10.79 -3.12 -1.65
CA VAL A 76 -9.41 -3.47 -2.03
C VAL A 76 -9.00 -2.76 -3.31
N LEU A 77 -8.11 -1.78 -3.18
CA LEU A 77 -7.49 -1.09 -4.30
C LEU A 77 -6.17 -1.75 -4.68
N THR A 78 -6.02 -2.13 -5.95
CA THR A 78 -4.78 -2.67 -6.50
C THR A 78 -4.21 -1.73 -7.56
N LEU A 79 -2.97 -1.26 -7.37
CA LEU A 79 -2.30 -0.27 -8.20
C LEU A 79 -1.04 -0.83 -8.86
N SER A 80 -0.87 -0.55 -10.15
CA SER A 80 0.27 -1.03 -10.96
C SER A 80 0.57 -0.09 -12.12
N ALA A 81 1.85 0.11 -12.45
CA ALA A 81 2.25 1.05 -13.51
C ALA A 81 2.23 0.47 -14.92
N ALA A 82 2.54 -0.81 -15.08
CA ALA A 82 2.31 -1.56 -16.30
C ALA A 82 2.45 -3.05 -15.95
N MET A 83 1.47 -3.85 -16.36
CA MET A 83 1.67 -5.30 -16.40
C MET A 83 2.18 -5.68 -17.80
N PRO A 84 3.19 -6.53 -17.94
CA PRO A 84 3.57 -7.06 -19.24
C PRO A 84 2.59 -8.14 -19.72
N GLY A 85 2.63 -8.43 -21.03
CA GLY A 85 1.86 -9.52 -21.63
C GLY A 85 0.37 -9.23 -21.83
N LEU A 86 -0.40 -10.28 -22.11
CA LEU A 86 -1.82 -10.17 -22.45
C LEU A 86 -2.64 -9.53 -21.32
N VAL A 87 -2.35 -9.87 -20.07
CA VAL A 87 -3.03 -9.31 -18.89
C VAL A 87 -2.85 -7.78 -18.86
N GLY A 88 -1.65 -7.28 -19.15
CA GLY A 88 -1.41 -5.85 -19.27
C GLY A 88 -2.10 -5.18 -20.45
N ALA A 89 -2.04 -5.79 -21.63
CA ALA A 89 -2.72 -5.29 -22.81
C ALA A 89 -4.24 -5.18 -22.58
N THR A 90 -4.80 -6.17 -21.88
CA THR A 90 -6.23 -6.27 -21.59
C THR A 90 -6.68 -5.41 -20.42
N PHE A 91 -5.83 -5.07 -19.42
CA PHE A 91 -6.24 -4.30 -18.23
C PHE A 91 -5.61 -2.91 -18.11
N ARG A 92 -4.93 -2.42 -19.15
CA ARG A 92 -4.47 -1.05 -19.22
C ARG A 92 -5.66 -0.08 -19.26
N LYS A 93 -5.68 0.90 -18.34
CA LYS A 93 -6.59 2.04 -18.28
C LYS A 93 -6.54 2.79 -19.61
N GLY A 94 -7.71 2.99 -20.23
CA GLY A 94 -7.82 3.67 -21.53
C GLY A 94 -7.09 2.99 -22.71
N GLY A 95 -6.73 1.70 -22.60
CA GLY A 95 -6.05 0.97 -23.66
C GLY A 95 -6.96 0.56 -24.83
N HIS A 96 -6.37 0.22 -25.99
CA HIS A 96 -7.12 -0.17 -27.19
C HIS A 96 -8.02 -1.42 -27.00
N LEU A 97 -7.63 -2.33 -26.10
CA LEU A 97 -8.40 -3.52 -25.75
C LEU A 97 -9.39 -3.28 -24.59
N ALA A 98 -9.54 -2.04 -24.12
CA ALA A 98 -10.53 -1.69 -23.10
C ALA A 98 -11.96 -2.14 -23.41
N PRO A 99 -12.46 -2.08 -24.67
CA PRO A 99 -13.81 -2.54 -25.00
C PRO A 99 -14.03 -4.04 -24.74
N MET A 100 -12.97 -4.86 -24.69
CA MET A 100 -13.08 -6.30 -24.40
C MET A 100 -13.38 -6.60 -22.92
N ARG A 101 -13.35 -5.59 -22.03
CA ARG A 101 -13.70 -5.69 -20.61
C ARG A 101 -15.16 -5.30 -20.30
N GLY A 102 -15.97 -5.03 -21.33
CA GLY A 102 -17.27 -4.33 -21.27
C GLY A 102 -18.37 -4.92 -20.37
N SER A 103 -18.13 -6.04 -19.68
CA SER A 103 -19.07 -6.69 -18.75
C SER A 103 -18.57 -6.75 -17.30
N ILE A 104 -17.39 -6.21 -16.95
CA ILE A 104 -16.76 -6.43 -15.62
C ILE A 104 -16.32 -5.12 -14.93
N THR A 105 -16.32 -3.98 -15.62
CA THR A 105 -15.95 -2.67 -15.02
C THR A 105 -16.89 -2.31 -13.87
N CYS A 106 -16.35 -1.81 -12.75
CA CYS A 106 -17.18 -1.21 -11.71
C CYS A 106 -17.95 -0.02 -12.29
N ALA A 107 -19.28 -0.14 -12.37
CA ALA A 107 -20.18 0.96 -12.68
C ALA A 107 -20.57 1.70 -11.38
N ALA A 108 -20.79 3.00 -11.49
CA ALA A 108 -21.12 3.88 -10.37
C ALA A 108 -22.45 3.49 -9.69
N GLU A 109 -22.47 3.58 -8.36
CA GLU A 109 -23.70 3.70 -7.57
C GLU A 109 -23.75 5.14 -7.04
N ASP A 110 -24.84 5.85 -7.33
CA ASP A 110 -24.95 7.33 -7.33
C ASP A 110 -25.00 8.01 -5.94
N GLU A 111 -24.54 7.36 -4.86
CA GLU A 111 -24.58 7.94 -3.51
C GLU A 111 -23.20 7.91 -2.84
N THR A 112 -22.51 9.06 -2.87
CA THR A 112 -21.34 9.30 -2.02
C THR A 112 -21.79 9.62 -0.60
N CYS A 113 -21.55 8.71 0.34
CA CYS A 113 -21.69 8.95 1.77
C CYS A 113 -20.31 8.83 2.42
N GLU A 114 -19.72 9.96 2.81
CA GLU A 114 -18.44 9.95 3.52
C GLU A 114 -18.59 9.23 4.86
N LEU A 115 -17.81 8.15 5.04
CA LEU A 115 -17.84 7.30 6.22
C LEU A 115 -16.41 7.05 6.70
N ASP A 116 -16.19 7.06 8.02
CA ASP A 116 -14.92 6.59 8.58
C ASP A 116 -14.79 5.08 8.33
N GLY A 117 -13.74 4.68 7.61
CA GLY A 117 -13.52 3.30 7.27
C GLY A 117 -12.06 2.96 7.03
N ARG A 118 -11.84 1.87 6.29
CA ARG A 118 -10.51 1.45 5.85
C ARG A 118 -10.53 0.93 4.44
N VAL A 119 -9.42 1.11 3.75
CA VAL A 119 -9.18 0.57 2.41
C VAL A 119 -7.92 -0.27 2.43
N LYS A 120 -7.96 -1.43 1.76
CA LYS A 120 -6.78 -2.26 1.54
C LYS A 120 -6.09 -1.83 0.27
N ILE A 121 -4.83 -1.43 0.36
CA ILE A 121 -4.00 -1.04 -0.76
C ILE A 121 -3.04 -2.19 -1.11
N LYS A 122 -2.99 -2.57 -2.38
CA LYS A 122 -2.00 -3.47 -2.95
C LYS A 122 -1.19 -2.71 -4.00
N LEU A 123 0.13 -2.74 -3.87
CA LEU A 123 1.03 -2.07 -4.80
C LEU A 123 1.91 -3.11 -5.48
N PHE A 124 2.04 -2.99 -6.80
CA PHE A 124 2.90 -3.87 -7.59
C PHE A 124 3.98 -3.06 -8.30
N ASN A 125 4.95 -3.79 -8.87
CA ASN A 125 6.02 -3.25 -9.73
C ASN A 125 6.67 -1.96 -9.20
N VAL A 126 6.91 -1.00 -10.10
CA VAL A 126 7.49 0.29 -9.76
C VAL A 126 6.58 1.13 -8.87
N VAL A 127 5.26 0.92 -8.91
CA VAL A 127 4.32 1.63 -8.02
C VAL A 127 4.57 1.28 -6.55
N ALA A 128 4.85 0.02 -6.24
CA ALA A 128 5.24 -0.38 -4.90
C ALA A 128 6.49 0.36 -4.42
N ARG A 129 7.50 0.52 -5.27
CA ARG A 129 8.73 1.23 -4.92
C ARG A 129 8.51 2.73 -4.71
N GLU A 130 7.66 3.35 -5.52
CA GLU A 130 7.50 4.80 -5.56
C GLU A 130 6.49 5.32 -4.52
N LEU A 131 5.42 4.55 -4.23
CA LEU A 131 4.42 4.96 -3.25
C LEU A 131 4.65 4.42 -1.83
N SER A 132 5.36 3.29 -1.68
CA SER A 132 5.53 2.69 -0.34
C SER A 132 6.16 3.60 0.72
N PRO A 133 7.15 4.48 0.42
CA PRO A 133 7.71 5.34 1.46
C PRO A 133 6.67 6.32 2.04
N GLY A 134 5.78 6.84 1.19
CA GLY A 134 4.69 7.72 1.64
C GLY A 134 3.72 6.98 2.57
N PHE A 135 3.28 5.78 2.17
CA PHE A 135 2.38 4.97 2.99
C PHE A 135 3.01 4.53 4.31
N LEU A 136 4.26 4.06 4.30
CA LEU A 136 4.95 3.62 5.51
C LEU A 136 5.28 4.77 6.46
N GLY A 137 5.55 5.97 5.94
CA GLY A 137 5.76 7.16 6.78
C GLY A 137 4.48 7.63 7.46
N MET A 138 3.32 7.46 6.81
CA MET A 138 2.01 7.74 7.42
C MET A 138 1.55 6.66 8.41
N GLY A 139 2.10 5.45 8.28
CA GLY A 139 1.70 4.27 9.04
C GLY A 139 0.68 3.44 8.27
N ILE A 140 0.95 2.13 8.17
CA ILE A 140 0.06 1.14 7.54
C ILE A 140 -0.37 0.10 8.57
N ILE A 141 -1.44 -0.62 8.30
CA ILE A 141 -1.86 -1.76 9.12
C ILE A 141 -1.65 -3.04 8.30
N ILE A 142 -0.85 -3.96 8.81
CA ILE A 142 -0.63 -5.28 8.22
C ILE A 142 -1.40 -6.34 9.01
N SER A 143 -2.06 -7.26 8.32
CA SER A 143 -2.73 -8.40 8.95
C SER A 143 -1.71 -9.48 9.30
N GLY A 144 -1.87 -10.24 10.38
CA GLY A 144 -0.98 -11.36 10.71
C GLY A 144 -1.29 -12.67 9.97
N GLN A 145 -1.91 -12.59 8.79
CA GLN A 145 -2.11 -13.73 7.91
C GLN A 145 -0.73 -14.34 7.54
N PRO A 146 -0.63 -15.64 7.21
CA PRO A 146 0.67 -16.30 6.96
C PRO A 146 1.53 -15.64 5.87
N GLU A 147 0.92 -14.93 4.93
CA GLU A 147 1.62 -14.15 3.90
C GLU A 147 2.32 -12.89 4.46
N CYS A 148 1.94 -12.48 5.67
CA CYS A 148 2.36 -11.25 6.35
C CYS A 148 3.07 -11.49 7.69
N GLN A 149 3.37 -12.75 8.07
CA GLN A 149 4.40 -13.12 9.08
C GLN A 149 5.82 -12.73 8.61
N PHE A 150 5.94 -11.61 7.92
CA PHE A 150 7.06 -11.18 7.12
C PHE A 150 8.33 -11.01 7.96
N PHE A 151 8.20 -10.64 9.24
CA PHE A 151 9.32 -10.40 10.14
C PHE A 151 9.86 -11.69 10.78
N GLU A 152 9.10 -12.77 10.82
CA GLU A 152 9.52 -14.04 11.43
C GLU A 152 10.68 -14.66 10.64
N GLY A 153 11.68 -15.17 11.35
CA GLY A 153 12.82 -15.88 10.74
C GLY A 153 13.74 -15.03 9.85
N ARG A 154 13.59 -13.69 9.85
CA ARG A 154 14.46 -12.80 9.07
C ARG A 154 15.90 -12.82 9.60
N SER A 155 16.84 -13.07 8.70
CA SER A 155 18.28 -13.09 9.02
C SER A 155 18.78 -11.74 9.57
N THR A 156 19.89 -11.74 10.29
CA THR A 156 20.56 -10.52 10.78
C THR A 156 20.80 -9.48 9.68
N LYS A 157 21.11 -9.90 8.44
CA LYS A 157 21.27 -8.99 7.28
C LYS A 157 20.03 -8.16 6.95
N PHE A 158 18.85 -8.65 7.28
CA PHE A 158 17.62 -7.89 7.14
C PHE A 158 17.62 -6.72 8.15
N TRP A 159 17.89 -7.03 9.42
CA TRP A 159 17.86 -6.11 10.55
C TRP A 159 19.05 -5.14 10.64
N ASN A 160 20.18 -5.42 9.98
CA ASN A 160 21.37 -4.56 9.98
C ASN A 160 21.10 -3.10 9.54
N GLY A 161 20.04 -2.86 8.76
CA GLY A 161 19.64 -1.52 8.35
C GLY A 161 18.62 -0.85 9.26
N CYS A 162 18.18 -1.52 10.32
CA CYS A 162 17.32 -0.92 11.35
C CYS A 162 18.20 -0.21 12.38
N GLN A 163 18.06 1.11 12.47
CA GLN A 163 18.84 1.96 13.37
C GLN A 163 18.17 2.10 14.74
N ALA A 164 16.83 2.11 14.75
CA ALA A 164 16.04 2.16 15.97
C ALA A 164 14.70 1.48 15.74
N ALA A 165 14.14 0.90 16.80
CA ALA A 165 12.80 0.34 16.80
C ALA A 165 12.03 0.76 18.05
N LYS A 166 10.73 0.96 17.87
CA LYS A 166 9.77 1.09 18.97
C LYS A 166 8.67 0.07 18.80
N LEU A 167 8.36 -0.64 19.88
CA LEU A 167 7.20 -1.52 19.98
C LEU A 167 6.24 -0.91 21.00
N ASP A 168 5.01 -0.63 20.57
CA ASP A 168 3.99 0.04 21.39
C ASP A 168 4.50 1.34 22.02
N GLY A 169 5.23 2.12 21.22
CA GLY A 169 5.86 3.38 21.60
C GLY A 169 7.09 3.25 22.51
N ARG A 170 7.47 2.04 22.94
CA ARG A 170 8.64 1.79 23.78
C ARG A 170 9.83 1.39 22.93
N ASN A 171 10.99 2.00 23.18
CA ASN A 171 12.23 1.59 22.52
C ASN A 171 12.52 0.12 22.81
N ILE A 172 12.82 -0.65 21.77
CA ILE A 172 13.22 -2.05 21.85
C ILE A 172 14.55 -2.21 21.12
N ASP A 173 15.42 -3.06 21.66
CA ASP A 173 16.67 -3.41 20.99
C ASP A 173 16.38 -4.26 19.74
N ILE A 174 17.18 -4.10 18.69
CA ILE A 174 16.97 -4.81 17.41
C ILE A 174 17.16 -6.32 17.55
N GLU A 175 18.08 -6.79 18.41
CA GLU A 175 18.25 -8.22 18.66
C GLU A 175 17.04 -8.78 19.41
N GLN A 176 16.51 -8.04 20.40
CA GLN A 176 15.27 -8.41 21.09
C GLN A 176 14.08 -8.46 20.12
N LEU A 177 13.96 -7.47 19.23
CA LEU A 177 12.92 -7.43 18.22
C LEU A 177 12.98 -8.64 17.26
N ARG A 178 14.19 -9.08 16.88
CA ARG A 178 14.39 -10.25 16.02
C ARG A 178 13.89 -11.54 16.66
N GLU A 179 14.02 -11.65 17.98
CA GLU A 179 13.66 -12.85 18.75
C GLU A 179 12.17 -12.91 19.12
N LEU A 180 11.42 -11.83 18.87
CA LEU A 180 9.98 -11.82 19.14
C LEU A 180 9.23 -12.74 18.18
N SER A 181 8.30 -13.51 18.77
CA SER A 181 7.21 -14.12 18.02
C SER A 181 6.20 -13.04 17.66
N PHE A 182 5.86 -12.95 16.38
CA PHE A 182 4.98 -11.93 15.83
C PHE A 182 3.56 -12.48 15.69
N GLU A 183 2.98 -12.92 16.81
CA GLU A 183 1.59 -13.39 16.88
C GLU A 183 0.63 -12.21 17.08
N PHE A 184 0.14 -11.66 15.96
CA PHE A 184 -0.83 -10.57 15.98
C PHE A 184 -1.93 -10.79 14.94
N GLU A 185 -3.15 -10.33 15.20
CA GLU A 185 -4.20 -10.28 14.19
C GLU A 185 -3.96 -9.11 13.22
N GLU A 186 -3.59 -7.96 13.77
CA GLU A 186 -3.20 -6.74 13.05
C GLU A 186 -2.07 -6.01 13.80
N MET A 187 -1.13 -5.48 13.02
CA MET A 187 -0.03 -4.64 13.49
C MET A 187 -0.03 -3.32 12.70
N GLY A 188 0.06 -2.20 13.42
CA GLY A 188 0.46 -0.92 12.85
C GLY A 188 1.96 -0.91 12.58
N LEU A 189 2.36 -0.56 11.36
CA LEU A 189 3.75 -0.49 10.95
C LEU A 189 4.04 0.91 10.40
N THR A 190 4.96 1.61 11.04
CA THR A 190 5.52 2.87 10.54
C THR A 190 6.99 2.65 10.23
N VAL A 191 7.45 3.07 9.06
CA VAL A 191 8.88 2.99 8.72
C VAL A 191 9.33 4.31 8.14
N ILE A 192 10.36 4.88 8.74
CA ILE A 192 10.99 6.12 8.29
C ILE A 192 12.43 5.78 7.91
N GLU A 193 12.80 6.09 6.66
CA GLU A 193 14.20 6.06 6.25
C GLU A 193 14.89 7.36 6.67
N ASP A 194 16.16 7.29 7.03
CA ASP A 194 16.98 8.48 7.22
C ASP A 194 16.88 9.39 5.99
N SER A 195 16.45 10.64 6.24
CA SER A 195 16.58 11.70 5.25
C SER A 195 18.07 11.93 5.06
N ALA A 196 18.54 12.01 3.82
CA ALA A 196 19.86 12.58 3.60
C ALA A 196 19.84 13.97 4.24
N GLU A 197 20.69 14.22 5.23
CA GLU A 197 21.20 15.57 5.40
C GLU A 197 21.69 15.96 4.01
N ALA A 198 21.01 16.93 3.39
CA ALA A 198 21.61 17.70 2.32
C ALA A 198 22.87 18.30 2.96
N SER A 199 24.00 17.62 2.80
CA SER A 199 25.29 18.22 3.08
C SER A 199 25.32 19.51 2.27
N PRO A 200 25.53 20.67 2.91
CA PRO A 200 25.46 21.97 2.26
C PRO A 200 26.47 22.10 1.12
#